data_AF-A0A7J8PLJ1-F1
#
_entry.id   AF-A0A7J8PLJ1-F1
#
_cell.length_a   1.000
_cell.length_b   1.000
_cell.length_c   1.000
_cell.angle_alpha   90.00
_cell.angle_beta   90.00
_cell.angle_gamma   90.00
#
_symmetry.space_group_name_H-M   'P 1'
#
loop_
_entity.id
_entity.type
_entity.pdbx_description
1 polymer ?
#
loop_
_entity_poly.entity_id
_entity_poly.type
_entity_poly.pdbx_seq_one_letter_code
_entity_poly.pdbx_strand_id
1 'polypeptide(L)'
;MSSASIAVNSPSSSNHFIKDGVTSVNVNRLCSFSFESGLFGSKIPTKKLSLSVNGTRPTRPERISYSGLEPVKASSRSFDVVIVGAGVIGLTIARQFLTGSDLSVAVVDKAVPCSGATGAGQGYIWMVHKNPASETWELTKRSHQLWKMLAETIRDQGMDPLQVLGWKKTGVGSLLVGRTPEDSVMLRKRVSQLSEAGVRAEYLSTDELHSKEPAIYVGTDGGAAFAPDDCQLDAHQAVSYIEKTPMIYRLTDLLHRKEDMQSSIMSQLQFRSTSSGEFEAVQTSNNTLYGKAIVVAAGCWSRSLMHDLFKGSHIQLDALVMPRK
;
A
#
# COMPACT_ATOMS: atom_id res chain seq x y z
N MET A 1 -6.52 -9.44 31.43
CA MET A 1 -6.65 -7.97 31.33
C MET A 1 -6.40 -7.59 29.88
N SER A 2 -7.27 -6.80 29.26
CA SER A 2 -7.09 -6.36 27.87
C SER A 2 -6.84 -4.85 27.88
N SER A 3 -5.62 -4.46 27.56
CA SER A 3 -5.22 -3.06 27.54
C SER A 3 -5.30 -2.49 26.14
N ALA A 4 -5.90 -1.31 26.03
CA ALA A 4 -5.99 -0.54 24.81
C ALA A 4 -4.61 -0.04 24.34
N SER A 5 -4.45 0.09 23.03
CA SER A 5 -3.25 0.70 22.47
C SER A 5 -3.40 2.22 22.43
N ILE A 6 -2.33 2.93 22.82
CA ILE A 6 -2.35 4.36 23.15
C ILE A 6 -1.62 5.17 22.08
N ALA A 7 -2.21 6.30 21.68
CA ALA A 7 -1.47 7.41 21.08
C ALA A 7 -1.67 8.69 21.90
N VAL A 8 -0.69 9.59 21.80
CA VAL A 8 -0.76 10.94 22.39
C VAL A 8 -1.09 11.93 21.27
N ASN A 9 -2.02 12.84 21.54
CA ASN A 9 -2.40 13.87 20.57
C ASN A 9 -1.20 14.80 20.31
N SER A 10 -0.83 14.97 19.03
CA SER A 10 0.19 15.93 18.59
C SER A 10 -0.51 17.02 17.77
N PRO A 11 -0.11 18.30 17.89
CA PRO A 11 -0.76 19.38 17.14
C PRO A 11 -0.59 19.17 15.64
N SER A 12 -1.71 19.11 14.92
CA SER A 12 -1.73 18.89 13.48
C SER A 12 -1.30 20.16 12.73
N SER A 13 -0.21 20.10 11.98
CA SER A 13 0.13 21.13 10.99
C SER A 13 -0.85 21.07 9.81
N SER A 14 -1.63 22.13 9.65
CA SER A 14 -2.58 22.29 8.54
C SER A 14 -1.87 22.76 7.27
N ASN A 15 -1.43 21.82 6.43
CA ASN A 15 -0.96 22.16 5.09
C ASN A 15 -2.16 22.35 4.14
N HIS A 16 -2.52 23.62 3.90
CA HIS A 16 -3.42 23.99 2.81
C HIS A 16 -2.74 23.72 1.45
N PHE A 17 -3.40 22.94 0.60
CA PHE A 17 -3.07 22.89 -0.84
C PHE A 17 -4.01 23.82 -1.60
N ILE A 18 -3.41 24.69 -2.43
CA ILE A 18 -4.12 25.61 -3.31
C ILE A 18 -4.39 24.91 -4.65
N LYS A 19 -5.61 25.04 -5.17
CA LYS A 19 -5.95 24.69 -6.57
C LYS A 19 -5.59 25.85 -7.49
N ASP A 20 -5.03 25.53 -8.66
CA ASP A 20 -5.63 25.90 -9.96
C ASP A 20 -4.80 25.32 -11.13
N GLY A 21 -5.46 25.08 -12.28
CA GLY A 21 -4.80 24.58 -13.49
C GLY A 21 -5.67 23.64 -14.33
N VAL A 22 -6.59 24.20 -15.12
CA VAL A 22 -7.37 23.45 -16.12
C VAL A 22 -6.73 23.58 -17.50
N THR A 23 -6.46 22.46 -18.18
CA THR A 23 -6.30 22.41 -19.64
C THR A 23 -6.98 21.16 -20.21
N SER A 24 -7.56 21.28 -21.40
CA SER A 24 -8.43 20.28 -22.04
C SER A 24 -7.82 19.71 -23.31
N VAL A 25 -7.94 18.40 -23.54
CA VAL A 25 -7.64 17.74 -24.84
C VAL A 25 -8.63 16.59 -25.10
N ASN A 26 -9.01 16.39 -26.38
CA ASN A 26 -9.90 15.33 -26.87
C ASN A 26 -9.40 13.90 -26.49
N VAL A 27 -10.19 12.98 -25.94
CA VAL A 27 -11.55 12.63 -26.40
C VAL A 27 -11.49 11.61 -27.55
N ASN A 28 -10.82 10.46 -27.35
CA ASN A 28 -10.87 9.23 -28.17
C ASN A 28 -10.84 7.94 -27.28
N ARG A 29 -10.94 6.73 -27.87
CA ARG A 29 -11.03 5.41 -27.19
C ARG A 29 -10.57 4.24 -28.10
N LEU A 30 -10.44 2.96 -27.66
CA LEU A 30 -10.16 2.26 -26.37
C LEU A 30 -10.06 0.74 -26.63
N CYS A 31 -9.30 0.03 -25.80
CA CYS A 31 -9.68 -1.33 -25.36
C CYS A 31 -10.57 -1.25 -24.11
N SER A 32 -11.60 -2.09 -24.01
CA SER A 32 -12.52 -2.12 -22.86
C SER A 32 -12.32 -3.36 -22.01
N PHE A 33 -12.01 -3.18 -20.72
CA PHE A 33 -12.18 -4.22 -19.71
C PHE A 33 -13.44 -3.94 -18.91
N SER A 34 -14.39 -4.88 -18.97
CA SER A 34 -15.59 -4.88 -18.13
C SER A 34 -15.21 -5.38 -16.75
N PHE A 35 -15.22 -4.52 -15.73
CA PHE A 35 -15.24 -4.99 -14.35
C PHE A 35 -16.69 -5.13 -13.90
N GLU A 36 -17.20 -6.36 -13.92
CA GLU A 36 -18.35 -6.69 -13.09
C GLU A 36 -17.86 -7.06 -11.70
N SER A 37 -18.00 -6.14 -10.75
CA SER A 37 -18.06 -6.51 -9.34
C SER A 37 -19.38 -7.27 -9.15
N GLY A 38 -19.32 -8.59 -9.26
CA GLY A 38 -20.43 -9.50 -8.97
C GLY A 38 -20.80 -9.46 -7.49
N LEU A 39 -21.48 -8.38 -7.06
CA LEU A 39 -22.27 -8.19 -5.84
C LEU A 39 -22.83 -6.73 -5.86
N PHE A 40 -23.98 -6.57 -6.54
CA PHE A 40 -24.93 -5.42 -6.46
C PHE A 40 -24.63 -4.06 -7.15
N GLY A 41 -24.90 -4.03 -8.46
CA GLY A 41 -25.85 -3.10 -9.11
C GLY A 41 -26.02 -1.64 -8.69
N SER A 42 -25.32 -0.72 -9.37
CA SER A 42 -25.90 0.55 -9.87
C SER A 42 -25.13 1.03 -11.10
N LYS A 43 -25.79 1.73 -12.05
CA LYS A 43 -25.21 2.09 -13.36
C LYS A 43 -25.05 3.61 -13.51
N ILE A 44 -23.89 4.06 -13.98
CA ILE A 44 -23.62 5.45 -14.39
C ILE A 44 -23.00 5.44 -15.81
N PRO A 45 -23.33 6.37 -16.73
CA PRO A 45 -23.01 6.22 -18.16
C PRO A 45 -21.60 6.69 -18.53
N THR A 46 -20.95 6.04 -19.51
CA THR A 46 -19.66 6.48 -20.08
C THR A 46 -19.82 6.92 -21.54
N LYS A 47 -19.12 7.98 -21.99
CA LYS A 47 -19.11 8.43 -23.41
C LYS A 47 -17.90 7.93 -24.21
N LYS A 48 -18.07 7.69 -25.51
CA LYS A 48 -17.07 7.23 -26.51
C LYS A 48 -16.64 8.31 -27.52
N LEU A 49 -15.51 8.09 -28.21
CA LEU A 49 -14.97 8.64 -29.50
C LEU A 49 -13.88 7.63 -30.01
N SER A 50 -13.06 7.87 -31.06
CA SER A 50 -12.02 6.90 -31.53
C SER A 50 -11.03 7.43 -32.60
N LEU A 51 -9.72 7.09 -32.54
CA LEU A 51 -8.69 7.47 -33.55
C LEU A 51 -7.55 6.42 -33.72
N SER A 52 -6.80 6.46 -34.85
CA SER A 52 -5.87 5.41 -35.35
C SER A 52 -4.54 5.93 -35.95
N VAL A 53 -3.57 5.04 -36.25
CA VAL A 53 -2.24 5.34 -36.85
C VAL A 53 -1.82 4.26 -37.89
N ASN A 54 -1.00 4.63 -38.89
CA ASN A 54 -0.52 3.78 -40.01
C ASN A 54 1.01 3.91 -40.25
N GLY A 55 1.75 2.80 -40.45
CA GLY A 55 3.08 2.70 -41.10
C GLY A 55 4.30 3.38 -40.42
N THR A 56 5.58 3.04 -40.65
CA THR A 56 6.29 1.97 -41.42
C THR A 56 7.69 1.73 -40.80
N ARG A 57 8.35 0.59 -41.08
CA ARG A 57 9.70 0.24 -40.56
C ARG A 57 10.86 0.81 -41.42
N PRO A 58 11.98 1.22 -40.81
CA PRO A 58 13.30 1.22 -41.43
C PRO A 58 14.27 0.17 -40.81
N THR A 59 15.35 -0.13 -41.53
CA THR A 59 16.32 -1.20 -41.24
C THR A 59 17.45 -0.81 -40.27
N ARG A 60 18.07 -1.81 -39.63
CA ARG A 60 19.09 -1.68 -38.57
C ARG A 60 20.52 -1.85 -39.13
N PRO A 61 21.51 -1.03 -38.74
CA PRO A 61 22.92 -1.30 -39.00
C PRO A 61 23.52 -2.33 -38.02
N GLU A 62 24.48 -3.14 -38.49
CA GLU A 62 25.26 -4.06 -37.66
C GLU A 62 26.15 -3.33 -36.64
N ARG A 63 26.55 -4.04 -35.58
CA ARG A 63 27.47 -3.51 -34.55
C ARG A 63 28.63 -4.47 -34.34
N ILE A 64 29.84 -3.92 -34.40
CA ILE A 64 31.14 -4.57 -34.23
C ILE A 64 31.23 -5.28 -32.87
N SER A 65 31.81 -6.48 -32.85
CA SER A 65 32.01 -7.28 -31.63
C SER A 65 33.29 -6.89 -30.88
N TYR A 66 33.19 -6.82 -29.56
CA TYR A 66 34.33 -6.95 -28.65
C TYR A 66 34.09 -8.19 -27.78
N SER A 67 35.07 -9.09 -27.74
CA SER A 67 35.01 -10.35 -27.00
C SER A 67 35.67 -10.23 -25.63
N GLY A 68 34.95 -10.59 -24.58
CA GLY A 68 35.48 -10.66 -23.21
C GLY A 68 34.38 -10.55 -22.16
N LEU A 69 34.37 -11.50 -21.23
CA LEU A 69 33.33 -11.74 -20.20
C LEU A 69 32.04 -12.34 -20.77
N GLU A 70 31.89 -13.66 -20.60
CA GLU A 70 30.60 -14.36 -20.73
C GLU A 70 29.58 -13.73 -19.76
N PRO A 71 28.49 -13.12 -20.26
CA PRO A 71 27.48 -12.58 -19.37
C PRO A 71 26.76 -13.71 -18.64
N VAL A 72 26.60 -13.59 -17.31
CA VAL A 72 25.67 -14.43 -16.56
C VAL A 72 24.33 -14.40 -17.29
N LYS A 73 23.86 -15.59 -17.71
CA LYS A 73 22.77 -15.74 -18.67
C LYS A 73 21.44 -15.30 -18.06
N ALA A 74 21.16 -13.98 -18.11
CA ALA A 74 20.00 -13.36 -17.49
C ALA A 74 18.72 -14.06 -17.97
N SER A 75 17.95 -14.63 -17.04
CA SER A 75 16.71 -15.28 -17.40
C SER A 75 15.66 -14.20 -17.72
N SER A 76 15.18 -14.18 -18.95
CA SER A 76 14.04 -13.35 -19.35
C SER A 76 12.75 -14.10 -19.03
N ARG A 77 11.84 -13.43 -18.34
CA ARG A 77 10.49 -13.95 -18.04
C ARG A 77 9.47 -12.84 -18.26
N SER A 78 8.28 -13.22 -18.72
CA SER A 78 7.19 -12.29 -19.03
C SER A 78 6.01 -12.54 -18.09
N PHE A 79 5.40 -11.46 -17.63
CA PHE A 79 4.25 -11.43 -16.75
C PHE A 79 3.22 -10.41 -17.27
N ASP A 80 1.97 -10.52 -16.84
CA ASP A 80 0.97 -9.50 -17.12
C ASP A 80 1.21 -8.25 -16.27
N VAL A 81 1.55 -8.44 -14.99
CA VAL A 81 1.84 -7.35 -14.05
C VAL A 81 3.16 -7.61 -13.30
N VAL A 82 4.06 -6.64 -13.30
CA VAL A 82 5.25 -6.62 -12.45
C VAL A 82 5.08 -5.54 -11.38
N ILE A 83 5.14 -5.94 -10.10
CA ILE A 83 4.97 -5.05 -8.95
C ILE A 83 6.32 -4.81 -8.27
N VAL A 84 6.72 -3.55 -8.13
CA VAL A 84 7.98 -3.16 -7.49
C VAL A 84 7.72 -2.72 -6.05
N GLY A 85 8.00 -3.61 -5.09
CA GLY A 85 7.88 -3.43 -3.65
C GLY A 85 7.09 -4.54 -2.97
N ALA A 86 7.73 -5.34 -2.12
CA ALA A 86 7.13 -6.39 -1.28
C ALA A 86 6.81 -5.88 0.15
N GLY A 87 6.45 -4.61 0.27
CA GLY A 87 5.74 -4.08 1.44
C GLY A 87 4.24 -4.41 1.38
N VAL A 88 3.50 -4.05 2.43
CA VAL A 88 2.05 -4.35 2.53
C VAL A 88 1.24 -3.82 1.34
N ILE A 89 1.63 -2.69 0.75
CA ILE A 89 0.94 -2.11 -0.42
C ILE A 89 1.11 -2.99 -1.65
N GLY A 90 2.34 -3.32 -2.05
CA GLY A 90 2.57 -4.13 -3.24
C GLY A 90 2.05 -5.56 -3.10
N LEU A 91 2.14 -6.14 -1.91
CA LEU A 91 1.60 -7.49 -1.65
C LEU A 91 0.06 -7.52 -1.61
N THR A 92 -0.61 -6.50 -1.08
CA THR A 92 -2.09 -6.43 -1.16
C THR A 92 -2.57 -6.18 -2.58
N ILE A 93 -1.85 -5.40 -3.40
CA ILE A 93 -2.10 -5.26 -4.83
C ILE A 93 -1.89 -6.61 -5.56
N ALA A 94 -0.78 -7.31 -5.29
CA ALA A 94 -0.51 -8.62 -5.89
C ALA A 94 -1.63 -9.62 -5.58
N ARG A 95 -2.02 -9.73 -4.30
CA ARG A 95 -3.14 -10.56 -3.88
C ARG A 95 -4.44 -10.16 -4.57
N GLN A 96 -4.74 -8.87 -4.72
CA GLN A 96 -5.98 -8.42 -5.37
C GLN A 96 -6.06 -8.85 -6.84
N PHE A 97 -4.95 -8.78 -7.59
CA PHE A 97 -4.90 -9.30 -8.96
C PHE A 97 -5.07 -10.82 -8.97
N LEU A 98 -4.29 -11.56 -8.17
CA LEU A 98 -4.29 -13.03 -8.16
C LEU A 98 -5.59 -13.67 -7.64
N THR A 99 -6.33 -12.99 -6.75
CA THR A 99 -7.63 -13.48 -6.26
C THR A 99 -8.83 -12.99 -7.09
N GLY A 100 -8.61 -12.05 -8.02
CA GLY A 100 -9.66 -11.42 -8.83
C GLY A 100 -9.52 -11.63 -10.34
N SER A 101 -8.48 -12.33 -10.81
CA SER A 101 -8.20 -12.55 -12.23
C SER A 101 -7.13 -13.63 -12.43
N ASP A 102 -7.08 -14.20 -13.64
CA ASP A 102 -6.05 -15.17 -14.05
C ASP A 102 -4.73 -14.51 -14.50
N LEU A 103 -4.48 -13.25 -14.10
CA LEU A 103 -3.27 -12.51 -14.50
C LEU A 103 -2.02 -13.08 -13.86
N SER A 104 -0.96 -13.25 -14.64
CA SER A 104 0.36 -13.60 -14.13
C SER A 104 1.02 -12.40 -13.46
N VAL A 105 1.34 -12.52 -12.17
CA VAL A 105 1.90 -11.43 -11.34
C VAL A 105 3.27 -11.82 -10.79
N ALA A 106 4.26 -10.95 -11.01
CA ALA A 106 5.55 -11.01 -10.34
C ALA A 106 5.68 -9.86 -9.33
N VAL A 107 6.27 -10.15 -8.16
CA VAL A 107 6.64 -9.13 -7.17
C VAL A 107 8.15 -9.11 -7.02
N VAL A 108 8.75 -7.92 -7.13
CA VAL A 108 10.18 -7.69 -6.92
C VAL A 108 10.38 -6.68 -5.79
N ASP A 109 11.34 -6.93 -4.91
CA ASP A 109 11.80 -5.98 -3.90
C ASP A 109 13.34 -5.96 -3.92
N LYS A 110 13.92 -4.95 -3.28
CA LYS A 110 15.37 -4.86 -3.09
C LYS A 110 15.90 -5.73 -1.95
N ALA A 111 15.03 -6.12 -1.02
CA ALA A 111 15.34 -6.89 0.17
C ALA A 111 14.27 -7.98 0.38
N VAL A 112 14.30 -8.64 1.54
CA VAL A 112 13.21 -9.55 1.92
C VAL A 112 11.90 -8.75 2.14
N PRO A 113 10.73 -9.38 1.94
CA PRO A 113 9.44 -8.75 2.22
C PRO A 113 9.38 -8.11 3.60
N CYS A 114 8.54 -7.09 3.75
CA CYS A 114 8.39 -6.32 4.98
C CYS A 114 9.61 -5.44 5.39
N SER A 115 10.80 -5.56 4.80
CA SER A 115 12.02 -4.81 5.21
C SER A 115 11.96 -3.27 5.13
N GLY A 116 10.90 -2.69 4.55
CA GLY A 116 10.69 -1.24 4.50
C GLY A 116 9.90 -0.69 5.70
N ALA A 117 9.19 0.42 5.46
CA ALA A 117 8.32 1.05 6.45
C ALA A 117 7.18 0.14 6.96
N THR A 118 6.91 -0.99 6.29
CA THR A 118 5.93 -1.99 6.75
C THR A 118 6.40 -2.69 8.03
N GLY A 119 7.61 -3.27 8.06
CA GLY A 119 8.13 -3.99 9.23
C GLY A 119 8.52 -3.08 10.39
N ALA A 120 8.88 -1.82 10.09
CA ALA A 120 9.04 -0.78 11.11
C ALA A 120 7.71 -0.23 11.68
N GLY A 121 6.57 -0.62 11.10
CA GLY A 121 5.25 -0.13 11.48
C GLY A 121 4.63 -0.88 12.66
N GLN A 122 3.97 -0.15 13.56
CA GLN A 122 3.29 -0.73 14.74
C GLN A 122 2.00 -1.50 14.42
N GLY A 123 1.59 -1.59 13.14
CA GLY A 123 0.44 -2.39 12.70
C GLY A 123 -0.94 -1.85 13.09
N TYR A 124 -1.06 -0.57 13.45
CA TYR A 124 -2.32 0.06 13.86
C TYR A 124 -3.31 0.25 12.70
N ILE A 125 -4.52 -0.26 12.87
CA ILE A 125 -5.67 -0.08 11.99
C ILE A 125 -6.72 0.71 12.77
N TRP A 126 -6.46 2.02 12.93
CA TRP A 126 -7.20 2.90 13.83
C TRP A 126 -7.96 4.02 13.12
N MET A 127 -9.17 4.28 13.59
CA MET A 127 -10.08 5.34 13.20
C MET A 127 -10.10 6.52 14.20
N VAL A 128 -9.74 6.32 15.48
CA VAL A 128 -9.86 7.35 16.55
C VAL A 128 -9.16 8.69 16.24
N HIS A 129 -8.09 8.63 15.44
CA HIS A 129 -7.27 9.79 15.06
C HIS A 129 -7.52 10.27 13.63
N LYS A 130 -8.51 9.70 12.92
CA LYS A 130 -8.83 10.06 11.54
C LYS A 130 -9.84 11.21 11.50
N ASN A 131 -9.82 11.95 10.40
CA ASN A 131 -10.74 13.06 10.14
C ASN A 131 -11.77 12.64 9.09
N PRO A 132 -13.08 12.58 9.43
CA PRO A 132 -14.15 12.29 8.47
C PRO A 132 -14.24 13.24 7.28
N ALA A 133 -13.74 14.48 7.41
CA ALA A 133 -13.69 15.47 6.33
C ALA A 133 -12.46 15.32 5.40
N SER A 134 -11.62 14.29 5.58
CA SER A 134 -10.49 14.02 4.67
C SER A 134 -10.99 13.45 3.35
N GLU A 135 -10.39 13.90 2.23
CA GLU A 135 -10.57 13.29 0.90
C GLU A 135 -10.28 11.78 0.87
N THR A 136 -9.47 11.29 1.82
CA THR A 136 -9.12 9.86 1.96
C THR A 136 -10.06 9.07 2.89
N TRP A 137 -11.16 9.66 3.38
CA TRP A 137 -12.05 9.05 4.37
C TRP A 137 -12.68 7.74 3.90
N GLU A 138 -13.28 7.71 2.71
CA GLU A 138 -13.91 6.51 2.16
C GLU A 138 -12.90 5.38 1.93
N LEU A 139 -11.70 5.71 1.45
CA LEU A 139 -10.59 4.75 1.31
C LEU A 139 -10.14 4.20 2.67
N THR A 140 -10.09 5.06 3.70
CA THR A 140 -9.72 4.68 5.07
C THR A 140 -10.76 3.73 5.69
N LYS A 141 -12.06 4.07 5.61
CA LYS A 141 -13.16 3.19 6.03
C LYS A 141 -13.13 1.85 5.29
N ARG A 142 -12.95 1.86 3.97
CA ARG A 142 -12.92 0.64 3.15
C ARG A 142 -11.73 -0.25 3.50
N SER A 143 -10.55 0.34 3.73
CA SER A 143 -9.36 -0.38 4.21
C SER A 143 -9.60 -1.04 5.57
N HIS A 144 -10.15 -0.30 6.54
CA HIS A 144 -10.51 -0.81 7.87
C HIS A 144 -11.47 -2.01 7.80
N GLN A 145 -12.49 -1.93 6.94
CA GLN A 145 -13.41 -3.04 6.68
C GLN A 145 -12.72 -4.24 6.02
N LEU A 146 -11.87 -4.03 5.01
CA LEU A 146 -11.16 -5.10 4.30
C LEU A 146 -10.25 -5.90 5.23
N TRP A 147 -9.53 -5.24 6.14
CA TRP A 147 -8.72 -5.93 7.15
C TRP A 147 -9.57 -6.75 8.13
N LYS A 148 -10.71 -6.21 8.59
CA LYS A 148 -11.67 -6.96 9.39
C LYS A 148 -12.18 -8.18 8.64
N MET A 149 -12.62 -8.02 7.39
CA MET A 149 -13.09 -9.12 6.54
C MET A 149 -12.03 -10.21 6.37
N LEU A 150 -10.77 -9.83 6.14
CA LEU A 150 -9.67 -10.80 6.02
C LEU A 150 -9.48 -11.63 7.30
N ALA A 151 -9.55 -10.99 8.47
CA ALA A 151 -9.44 -11.67 9.76
C ALA A 151 -10.65 -12.58 10.06
N GLU A 152 -11.86 -12.22 9.62
CA GLU A 152 -13.02 -13.12 9.73
C GLU A 152 -12.88 -14.30 8.74
N THR A 153 -12.48 -14.08 7.48
CA THR A 153 -12.23 -15.16 6.49
C THR A 153 -11.20 -16.18 6.97
N ILE A 154 -10.13 -15.74 7.66
CA ILE A 154 -9.14 -16.66 8.26
C ILE A 154 -9.79 -17.53 9.35
N ARG A 155 -10.73 -16.97 10.13
CA ARG A 155 -11.48 -17.70 11.14
C ARG A 155 -12.46 -18.69 10.51
N ASP A 156 -13.14 -18.30 9.45
CA ASP A 156 -14.06 -19.16 8.68
C ASP A 156 -13.32 -20.36 8.05
N GLN A 157 -12.02 -20.19 7.75
CA GLN A 157 -11.12 -21.27 7.31
C GLN A 157 -10.59 -22.16 8.46
N GLY A 158 -11.07 -21.95 9.70
CA GLY A 158 -10.67 -22.73 10.87
C GLY A 158 -9.30 -22.37 11.48
N MET A 159 -8.71 -21.24 11.08
CA MET A 159 -7.43 -20.74 11.61
C MET A 159 -7.65 -19.62 12.64
N ASP A 160 -6.70 -19.42 13.56
CA ASP A 160 -6.73 -18.31 14.51
C ASP A 160 -6.11 -17.03 13.89
N PRO A 161 -6.87 -15.93 13.69
CA PRO A 161 -6.34 -14.68 13.18
C PRO A 161 -5.24 -14.06 14.05
N LEU A 162 -5.21 -14.36 15.35
CA LEU A 162 -4.13 -13.91 16.25
C LEU A 162 -2.79 -14.58 15.92
N GLN A 163 -2.79 -15.84 15.48
CA GLN A 163 -1.58 -16.58 15.08
C GLN A 163 -1.19 -16.34 13.61
N VAL A 164 -2.16 -16.00 12.76
CA VAL A 164 -1.93 -15.83 11.31
C VAL A 164 -1.57 -14.38 10.94
N LEU A 165 -2.14 -13.39 11.63
CA LEU A 165 -1.94 -11.97 11.35
C LEU A 165 -1.46 -11.15 12.55
N GLY A 166 -1.32 -11.73 13.74
CA GLY A 166 -1.18 -10.95 14.98
C GLY A 166 -2.44 -10.14 15.31
N TRP A 167 -3.61 -10.55 14.82
CA TRP A 167 -4.85 -9.77 14.84
C TRP A 167 -5.41 -9.55 16.25
N LYS A 168 -5.35 -8.31 16.73
CA LYS A 168 -5.87 -7.85 18.02
C LYS A 168 -7.08 -6.95 17.78
N LYS A 169 -8.26 -7.46 18.14
CA LYS A 169 -9.57 -6.78 18.05
C LYS A 169 -10.32 -6.76 19.38
N THR A 170 -10.26 -7.84 20.16
CA THR A 170 -11.11 -7.99 21.35
C THR A 170 -10.55 -7.27 22.58
N GLY A 171 -11.30 -6.29 23.10
CA GLY A 171 -11.03 -5.59 24.37
C GLY A 171 -9.92 -4.52 24.34
N VAL A 172 -9.09 -4.52 23.29
CA VAL A 172 -8.01 -3.54 23.08
C VAL A 172 -8.61 -2.22 22.58
N GLY A 173 -9.11 -2.16 21.34
CA GLY A 173 -9.52 -0.89 20.73
C GLY A 173 -8.35 0.11 20.65
N SER A 174 -8.65 1.40 20.60
CA SER A 174 -7.63 2.45 20.68
C SER A 174 -8.06 3.59 21.60
N LEU A 175 -7.07 4.18 22.28
CA LEU A 175 -7.24 5.39 23.07
C LEU A 175 -6.38 6.51 22.50
N LEU A 176 -7.00 7.65 22.23
CA LEU A 176 -6.29 8.92 22.08
C LEU A 176 -6.47 9.74 23.35
N VAL A 177 -5.36 9.94 24.06
CA VAL A 177 -5.34 10.54 25.39
C VAL A 177 -5.07 12.04 25.33
N GLY A 178 -5.77 12.79 26.18
CA GLY A 178 -5.62 14.22 26.41
C GLY A 178 -5.41 14.52 27.90
N ARG A 179 -4.69 15.60 28.22
CA ARG A 179 -4.31 15.93 29.61
C ARG A 179 -4.63 17.37 30.02
N THR A 180 -5.33 18.13 29.17
CA THR A 180 -5.76 19.50 29.47
C THR A 180 -7.27 19.66 29.19
N PRO A 181 -7.92 20.70 29.75
CA PRO A 181 -9.31 21.02 29.42
C PRO A 181 -9.55 21.19 27.90
N GLU A 182 -8.59 21.77 27.19
CA GLU A 182 -8.63 22.00 25.74
C GLU A 182 -8.56 20.69 24.96
N ASP A 183 -7.67 19.76 25.36
CA ASP A 183 -7.66 18.41 24.80
C ASP A 183 -9.02 17.74 25.00
N SER A 184 -9.59 17.82 26.20
CA SER A 184 -10.88 17.21 26.53
C SER A 184 -12.05 17.77 25.70
N VAL A 185 -12.06 19.08 25.41
CA VAL A 185 -13.01 19.69 24.45
C VAL A 185 -12.79 19.16 23.03
N MET A 186 -11.54 19.08 22.58
CA MET A 186 -11.17 18.60 21.25
C MET A 186 -11.50 17.10 21.05
N LEU A 187 -11.29 16.27 22.08
CA LEU A 187 -11.62 14.84 22.09
C LEU A 187 -13.14 14.63 22.04
N ARG A 188 -13.95 15.38 22.80
CA ARG A 188 -15.42 15.33 22.69
C ARG A 188 -15.90 15.71 21.29
N LYS A 189 -15.34 16.76 20.69
CA LYS A 189 -15.64 17.14 19.29
C LYS A 189 -15.26 16.02 18.31
N ARG A 190 -14.10 15.39 18.48
CA ARG A 190 -13.65 14.24 17.67
C ARG A 190 -14.65 13.09 17.74
N VAL A 191 -15.10 12.73 18.94
CA VAL A 191 -16.06 11.64 19.17
C VAL A 191 -17.39 11.93 18.48
N SER A 192 -17.91 13.16 18.54
CA SER A 192 -19.10 13.59 17.79
C SER A 192 -18.92 13.37 16.29
N GLN A 193 -17.84 13.92 15.71
CA GLN A 193 -17.55 13.81 14.28
C GLN A 193 -17.40 12.36 13.80
N LEU A 194 -16.76 11.49 14.59
CA LEU A 194 -16.60 10.07 14.28
C LEU A 194 -17.93 9.33 14.33
N SER A 195 -18.74 9.57 15.36
CA SER A 195 -20.07 8.97 15.54
C SER A 195 -21.05 9.41 14.45
N GLU A 196 -21.08 10.70 14.10
CA GLU A 196 -21.83 11.25 12.96
C GLU A 196 -21.42 10.59 11.64
N ALA A 197 -20.14 10.22 11.49
CA ALA A 197 -19.61 9.53 10.32
C ALA A 197 -19.73 7.98 10.39
N GLY A 198 -20.48 7.45 11.36
CA GLY A 198 -20.77 6.02 11.51
C GLY A 198 -19.65 5.19 12.14
N VAL A 199 -18.66 5.81 12.79
CA VAL A 199 -17.62 5.13 13.56
C VAL A 199 -18.00 5.15 15.04
N ARG A 200 -18.14 3.97 15.66
CA ARG A 200 -18.37 3.86 17.10
C ARG A 200 -17.16 4.43 17.85
N ALA A 201 -17.36 5.57 18.50
CA ALA A 201 -16.40 6.24 19.35
C ALA A 201 -17.10 6.80 20.60
N GLU A 202 -16.38 6.79 21.70
CA GLU A 202 -16.86 7.21 23.02
C GLU A 202 -15.84 8.19 23.63
N TYR A 203 -16.30 9.18 24.41
CA TYR A 203 -15.41 10.00 25.23
C TYR A 203 -15.39 9.42 26.64
N LEU A 204 -14.20 9.12 27.15
CA LEU A 204 -13.98 8.69 28.53
C LEU A 204 -13.47 9.88 29.33
N SER A 205 -14.17 10.21 30.40
CA SER A 205 -13.66 11.08 31.48
C SER A 205 -12.45 10.44 32.18
N THR A 206 -11.77 11.22 33.05
CA THR A 206 -10.67 10.73 33.90
C THR A 206 -11.02 9.44 34.65
N ASP A 207 -12.19 9.37 35.28
CA ASP A 207 -12.58 8.22 36.11
C ASP A 207 -12.94 6.99 35.28
N GLU A 208 -13.60 7.18 34.13
CA GLU A 208 -13.91 6.10 33.17
C GLU A 208 -12.64 5.56 32.51
N LEU A 209 -11.72 6.46 32.15
CA LEU A 209 -10.41 6.11 31.60
C LEU A 209 -9.57 5.34 32.62
N HIS A 210 -9.53 5.80 33.88
CA HIS A 210 -8.80 5.11 34.95
C HIS A 210 -9.42 3.75 35.28
N SER A 211 -10.76 3.65 35.29
CA SER A 211 -11.48 2.38 35.46
C SER A 211 -11.17 1.38 34.34
N LYS A 212 -10.92 1.86 33.12
CA LYS A 212 -10.60 1.03 31.96
C LYS A 212 -9.12 0.68 31.83
N GLU A 213 -8.22 1.64 32.03
CA GLU A 213 -6.76 1.47 31.98
C GLU A 213 -6.10 2.12 33.22
N PRO A 214 -6.05 1.44 34.38
CA PRO A 214 -5.56 2.02 35.63
C PRO A 214 -4.12 2.53 35.61
N ALA A 215 -3.32 2.09 34.64
CA ALA A 215 -1.94 2.54 34.43
C ALA A 215 -1.82 3.91 33.73
N ILE A 216 -2.93 4.45 33.19
CA ILE A 216 -2.96 5.77 32.55
C ILE A 216 -3.38 6.83 33.59
N TYR A 217 -2.57 7.89 33.71
CA TYR A 217 -2.88 9.06 34.53
C TYR A 217 -2.94 10.32 33.64
N VAL A 218 -4.05 11.06 33.73
CA VAL A 218 -4.33 12.24 32.90
C VAL A 218 -4.55 13.54 33.69
N GLY A 219 -4.37 13.51 35.01
CA GLY A 219 -4.83 14.61 35.88
C GLY A 219 -6.36 14.60 36.04
N THR A 220 -6.93 15.64 36.63
CA THR A 220 -8.39 15.76 36.84
C THR A 220 -9.14 16.09 35.55
N ASP A 221 -8.58 16.96 34.71
CA ASP A 221 -9.29 17.63 33.61
C ASP A 221 -9.08 16.94 32.24
N GLY A 222 -8.31 15.85 32.23
CA GLY A 222 -8.02 15.07 31.04
C GLY A 222 -9.13 14.08 30.65
N GLY A 223 -8.77 13.15 29.78
CA GLY A 223 -9.66 12.10 29.30
C GLY A 223 -9.13 11.42 28.04
N ALA A 224 -9.97 10.63 27.39
CA ALA A 224 -9.63 9.98 26.12
C ALA A 224 -10.80 9.92 25.15
N ALA A 225 -10.51 9.98 23.85
CA ALA A 225 -11.39 9.42 22.85
C ALA A 225 -11.07 7.92 22.72
N PHE A 226 -12.09 7.07 22.84
CA PHE A 226 -12.00 5.61 22.76
C PHE A 226 -12.70 5.11 21.49
N ALA A 227 -12.01 4.30 20.68
CA ALA A 227 -12.62 3.59 19.57
C ALA A 227 -12.53 2.07 19.83
N PRO A 228 -13.60 1.43 20.35
CA PRO A 228 -13.61 -0.01 20.65
C PRO A 228 -13.46 -0.91 19.43
N ASP A 229 -13.71 -0.37 18.24
CA ASP A 229 -13.66 -1.09 16.97
C ASP A 229 -12.31 -1.00 16.24
N ASP A 230 -11.36 -0.24 16.77
CA ASP A 230 -10.01 -0.14 16.23
C ASP A 230 -9.22 -1.43 16.50
N CYS A 231 -8.33 -1.78 15.57
CA CYS A 231 -7.62 -3.06 15.58
C CYS A 231 -6.10 -2.85 15.43
N GLN A 232 -5.33 -3.89 15.74
CA GLN A 232 -3.90 -3.96 15.45
C GLN A 232 -3.58 -5.32 14.82
N LEU A 233 -2.57 -5.36 13.95
CA LEU A 233 -1.98 -6.59 13.44
C LEU A 233 -0.46 -6.61 13.64
N ASP A 234 0.17 -7.76 13.46
CA ASP A 234 1.62 -7.87 13.31
C ASP A 234 1.99 -7.76 11.82
N ALA A 235 2.85 -6.80 11.49
CA ALA A 235 3.19 -6.49 10.10
C ALA A 235 3.93 -7.65 9.40
N HIS A 236 4.77 -8.40 10.13
CA HIS A 236 5.52 -9.53 9.57
C HIS A 236 4.64 -10.76 9.38
N GLN A 237 3.73 -11.06 10.32
CA GLN A 237 2.74 -12.13 10.17
C GLN A 237 1.80 -11.84 9.00
N ALA A 238 1.23 -10.62 8.94
CA ALA A 238 0.34 -10.22 7.87
C ALA A 238 1.01 -10.27 6.48
N VAL A 239 2.26 -9.81 6.37
CA VAL A 239 3.05 -9.95 5.14
C VAL A 239 3.32 -11.43 4.81
N SER A 240 3.75 -12.25 5.77
CA SER A 240 4.02 -13.68 5.54
C SER A 240 2.76 -14.45 5.10
N TYR A 241 1.59 -14.11 5.64
CA TYR A 241 0.32 -14.70 5.24
C TYR A 241 -0.07 -14.29 3.81
N ILE A 242 -0.01 -12.98 3.50
CA ILE A 242 -0.35 -12.49 2.16
C ILE A 242 0.61 -13.04 1.10
N GLU A 243 1.91 -13.11 1.41
CA GLU A 243 2.95 -13.68 0.54
C GLU A 243 2.72 -15.17 0.22
N LYS A 244 2.16 -15.94 1.16
CA LYS A 244 1.82 -17.36 0.96
C LYS A 244 0.61 -17.58 0.05
N THR A 245 -0.02 -16.53 -0.49
CA THR A 245 -1.05 -16.67 -1.53
C THR A 245 -0.44 -17.43 -2.71
N PRO A 246 -0.94 -18.64 -3.05
CA PRO A 246 -0.44 -19.36 -4.21
C PRO A 246 -0.54 -18.47 -5.45
N MET A 247 0.43 -18.58 -6.35
CA MET A 247 0.62 -17.76 -7.56
C MET A 247 1.35 -16.40 -7.38
N ILE A 248 1.76 -15.98 -6.17
CA ILE A 248 2.77 -14.92 -6.06
C ILE A 248 4.13 -15.47 -6.53
N TYR A 249 4.55 -15.13 -7.75
CA TYR A 249 5.88 -15.49 -8.25
C TYR A 249 6.94 -14.61 -7.60
N ARG A 250 7.63 -15.18 -6.60
CA ARG A 250 8.73 -14.56 -5.88
C ARG A 250 10.03 -14.77 -6.65
N LEU A 251 10.75 -13.68 -6.98
CA LEU A 251 12.12 -13.81 -7.49
C LEU A 251 13.05 -14.50 -6.50
N THR A 252 12.81 -14.36 -5.19
CA THR A 252 13.61 -15.01 -4.13
C THR A 252 13.46 -16.53 -4.13
N ASP A 253 12.25 -17.07 -4.25
CA ASP A 253 12.08 -18.53 -4.35
C ASP A 253 12.54 -19.09 -5.69
N LEU A 254 12.58 -18.28 -6.76
CA LEU A 254 13.15 -18.69 -8.04
C LEU A 254 14.68 -18.80 -8.04
N LEU A 255 15.38 -18.41 -6.96
CA LEU A 255 16.83 -18.56 -6.83
C LEU A 255 17.29 -19.92 -6.29
N HIS A 256 16.39 -20.72 -5.69
CA HIS A 256 16.55 -22.16 -5.39
C HIS A 256 17.88 -22.68 -4.78
N ARG A 257 18.69 -21.82 -4.16
CA ARG A 257 19.82 -22.20 -3.29
C ARG A 257 19.73 -21.44 -1.97
N LYS A 258 19.55 -22.19 -0.87
CA LYS A 258 19.44 -21.66 0.50
C LYS A 258 20.67 -20.88 0.98
N GLU A 259 21.80 -21.06 0.30
CA GLU A 259 23.08 -20.42 0.62
C GLU A 259 23.20 -18.99 0.06
N ASP A 260 22.47 -18.66 -1.02
CA ASP A 260 22.58 -17.36 -1.71
C ASP A 260 21.65 -16.26 -1.14
N MET A 261 20.88 -16.57 -0.09
CA MET A 261 19.84 -15.66 0.45
C MET A 261 20.41 -14.37 1.07
N GLN A 262 21.68 -14.34 1.45
CA GLN A 262 22.39 -13.12 1.86
C GLN A 262 23.01 -12.33 0.69
N SER A 263 23.21 -12.95 -0.48
CA SER A 263 23.92 -12.35 -1.62
C SER A 263 23.00 -11.57 -2.58
N SER A 264 21.72 -11.93 -2.65
CA SER A 264 20.75 -11.27 -3.55
C SER A 264 20.06 -10.04 -2.93
N ILE A 265 20.79 -9.22 -2.17
CA ILE A 265 20.33 -7.86 -1.82
C ILE A 265 20.44 -7.03 -3.11
N MET A 266 19.30 -6.70 -3.72
CA MET A 266 19.26 -6.25 -5.11
C MET A 266 19.74 -4.81 -5.20
N SER A 267 20.92 -4.62 -5.79
CA SER A 267 21.62 -3.35 -5.80
C SER A 267 21.01 -2.30 -6.73
N GLN A 268 20.36 -2.71 -7.82
CA GLN A 268 19.75 -1.79 -8.79
C GLN A 268 18.45 -2.35 -9.38
N LEU A 269 17.40 -1.52 -9.35
CA LEU A 269 16.18 -1.69 -10.13
C LEU A 269 16.19 -0.60 -11.21
N GLN A 270 16.24 -1.01 -12.48
CA GLN A 270 16.19 -0.11 -13.63
C GLN A 270 14.99 -0.48 -14.49
N PHE A 271 14.35 0.48 -15.14
CA PHE A 271 13.29 0.19 -16.10
C PHE A 271 13.84 0.29 -17.51
N ARG A 272 13.37 -0.60 -18.39
CA ARG A 272 13.63 -0.48 -19.83
C ARG A 272 12.42 0.11 -20.52
N SER A 273 12.67 1.20 -21.22
CA SER A 273 11.75 1.76 -22.20
C SER A 273 12.09 1.20 -23.59
N THR A 274 11.07 0.91 -24.39
CA THR A 274 11.22 0.64 -25.82
C THR A 274 11.67 1.91 -26.55
N SER A 275 12.05 1.78 -27.83
CA SER A 275 12.28 2.95 -28.69
C SER A 275 11.03 3.81 -28.94
N SER A 276 9.83 3.36 -28.53
CA SER A 276 8.58 4.11 -28.58
C SER A 276 8.21 4.80 -27.26
N GLY A 277 9.01 4.64 -26.19
CA GLY A 277 8.75 5.25 -24.88
C GLY A 277 7.91 4.38 -23.92
N GLU A 278 7.50 3.18 -24.33
CA GLU A 278 6.71 2.28 -23.47
C GLU A 278 7.62 1.49 -22.52
N PHE A 279 7.25 1.41 -21.24
CA PHE A 279 8.04 0.69 -20.23
C PHE A 279 7.63 -0.79 -20.20
N GLU A 280 8.49 -1.65 -20.77
CA GLU A 280 8.21 -3.07 -20.97
C GLU A 280 8.82 -3.99 -19.90
N ALA A 281 9.81 -3.51 -19.13
CA ALA A 281 10.54 -4.38 -18.20
C ALA A 281 11.13 -3.67 -16.97
N VAL A 282 11.22 -4.45 -15.89
CA VAL A 282 12.03 -4.16 -14.70
C VAL A 282 13.28 -5.04 -14.75
N GLN A 283 14.44 -4.39 -14.93
CA GLN A 283 15.74 -5.01 -14.80
C GLN A 283 16.19 -4.99 -13.34
N THR A 284 16.70 -6.12 -12.88
CA THR A 284 17.30 -6.36 -11.58
C THR A 284 18.79 -6.67 -11.75
N SER A 285 19.54 -6.83 -10.66
CA SER A 285 20.97 -7.20 -10.73
C SER A 285 21.24 -8.48 -11.52
N ASN A 286 20.32 -9.47 -11.49
CA ASN A 286 20.53 -10.81 -12.04
C ASN A 286 19.53 -11.23 -13.15
N ASN A 287 18.39 -10.54 -13.28
CA ASN A 287 17.29 -10.93 -14.19
C ASN A 287 16.58 -9.70 -14.80
N THR A 288 15.91 -9.90 -15.93
CA THR A 288 15.00 -8.91 -16.53
C THR A 288 13.59 -9.48 -16.57
N LEU A 289 12.67 -8.84 -15.86
CA LEU A 289 11.25 -9.19 -15.88
C LEU A 289 10.49 -8.27 -16.83
N TYR A 290 9.87 -8.86 -17.85
CA TYR A 290 8.98 -8.16 -18.75
C TYR A 290 7.56 -8.14 -18.17
N GLY A 291 6.86 -7.01 -18.31
CA GLY A 291 5.52 -6.79 -17.78
C GLY A 291 4.67 -5.99 -18.76
N LYS A 292 3.44 -6.44 -19.03
CA LYS A 292 2.47 -5.63 -19.82
C LYS A 292 2.05 -4.38 -19.04
N ALA A 293 2.04 -4.45 -17.72
CA ALA A 293 1.91 -3.33 -16.81
C ALA A 293 2.96 -3.42 -15.69
N ILE A 294 3.44 -2.26 -15.23
CA ILE A 294 4.37 -2.15 -14.10
C ILE A 294 3.76 -1.26 -13.03
N VAL A 295 3.68 -1.76 -11.80
CA VAL A 295 3.13 -1.04 -10.63
C VAL A 295 4.26 -0.72 -9.67
N VAL A 296 4.46 0.56 -9.36
CA VAL A 296 5.47 0.99 -8.38
C VAL A 296 4.84 1.17 -7.01
N ALA A 297 5.22 0.30 -6.08
CA ALA A 297 4.79 0.25 -4.68
C ALA A 297 6.00 0.34 -3.72
N ALA A 298 7.10 0.94 -4.16
CA ALA A 298 8.42 0.93 -3.51
C ALA A 298 8.55 1.86 -2.28
N GLY A 299 7.44 2.23 -1.64
CA GLY A 299 7.41 3.11 -0.46
C GLY A 299 8.14 4.43 -0.71
N CYS A 300 9.01 4.83 0.22
CA CYS A 300 9.83 6.05 0.11
C CYS A 300 10.92 5.99 -0.97
N TRP A 301 11.21 4.82 -1.55
CA TRP A 301 12.13 4.70 -2.70
C TRP A 301 11.44 4.96 -4.04
N SER A 302 10.10 5.06 -4.06
CA SER A 302 9.33 5.36 -5.27
C SER A 302 9.78 6.68 -5.92
N ARG A 303 10.20 7.71 -5.16
CA ARG A 303 10.68 8.97 -5.76
C ARG A 303 11.92 8.75 -6.62
N SER A 304 12.96 8.14 -6.07
CA SER A 304 14.22 7.88 -6.79
C SER A 304 13.97 6.98 -8.00
N LEU A 305 13.20 5.91 -7.79
CA LEU A 305 12.85 4.93 -8.80
C LEU A 305 12.06 5.54 -9.97
N MET A 306 11.10 6.44 -9.70
CA MET A 306 10.34 7.15 -10.73
C MET A 306 11.09 8.35 -11.34
N HIS A 307 12.06 8.94 -10.64
CA HIS A 307 12.90 10.00 -11.20
C HIS A 307 13.79 9.47 -12.33
N ASP A 308 14.36 8.28 -12.17
CA ASP A 308 15.17 7.64 -13.22
C ASP A 308 14.31 7.22 -14.43
N LEU A 309 13.03 6.87 -14.22
CA LEU A 309 12.03 6.64 -15.27
C LEU A 309 11.74 7.90 -16.11
N PHE A 310 11.52 9.03 -15.45
CA PHE A 310 11.07 10.26 -16.10
C PHE A 310 12.21 11.20 -16.52
N LYS A 311 13.46 10.78 -16.37
CA LYS A 311 14.66 11.53 -16.73
C LYS A 311 14.69 11.84 -18.24
N GLY A 312 14.37 13.09 -18.59
CA GLY A 312 14.24 13.55 -19.99
C GLY A 312 12.80 13.64 -20.51
N SER A 313 11.80 13.33 -19.68
CA SER A 313 10.38 13.61 -19.98
C SER A 313 9.95 14.97 -19.43
N HIS A 314 8.81 15.49 -19.90
CA HIS A 314 8.18 16.70 -19.36
C HIS A 314 7.34 16.45 -18.09
N ILE A 315 7.39 15.25 -17.50
CA ILE A 315 6.58 14.87 -16.34
C ILE A 315 7.33 15.22 -15.05
N GLN A 316 6.85 16.24 -14.35
CA GLN A 316 7.38 16.67 -13.06
C GLN A 316 6.69 15.93 -11.90
N LEU A 317 7.48 15.23 -11.07
CA LEU A 317 7.01 14.56 -9.85
C LEU A 317 7.30 15.39 -8.61
N ASP A 318 6.39 16.28 -8.25
CA ASP A 318 6.62 17.20 -7.13
C ASP A 318 6.55 16.49 -5.75
N ALA A 319 5.59 15.60 -5.54
CA ALA A 319 5.24 15.08 -4.23
C ALA A 319 5.45 13.56 -4.07
N LEU A 320 6.68 13.15 -3.72
CA LEU A 320 6.95 11.81 -3.18
C LEU A 320 7.90 11.89 -1.98
N VAL A 321 7.58 11.13 -0.92
CA VAL A 321 8.31 11.06 0.34
C VAL A 321 9.69 10.41 0.14
N MET A 322 10.73 11.03 0.66
CA MET A 322 12.09 10.46 0.67
C MET A 322 12.35 9.61 1.92
N PRO A 323 13.28 8.63 1.87
CA PRO A 323 13.76 7.96 3.07
C PRO A 323 14.39 8.97 4.02
N ARG A 324 14.22 8.79 5.33
CA ARG A 324 15.06 9.49 6.32
C ARG A 324 16.50 8.97 6.14
N LYS A 325 17.47 9.88 6.20
CA LYS A 325 18.90 9.55 6.24
C LYS A 325 19.25 8.92 7.59
#